data_AF-A0A8C7VUA8-F1
#
_entry.id   AF-A0A8C7VUA8-F1
#
_cell.length_a   1.000
_cell.length_b   1.000
_cell.length_c   1.000
_cell.angle_alpha   90.00
_cell.angle_beta   90.00
_cell.angle_gamma   90.00
#
_symmetry.space_group_name_H-M   'P 1'
#
loop_
_entity.id
_entity.type
_entity.pdbx_description
1 polymer ?
#
loop_
_entity_poly.entity_id
_entity_poly.type
_entity_poly.pdbx_seq_one_letter_code
_entity_poly.pdbx_strand_id
1 'polypeptide(L)' 'MAQEFVTYGFNCQNITGRDDMNEIQDYLNKMTGERTVPRVFVGKECVGGGSDVKALDKSGKLEGMLKSIGLLQ' A
#
# COMPACT_ATOMS: atom_id res chain seq x y z
N MET A 1 28.09 -0.79 2.79
CA MET A 1 26.95 -1.04 1.88
C MET A 1 26.03 0.15 2.00
N ALA A 2 26.07 1.08 1.03
CA ALA A 2 25.18 2.24 1.05
C ALA A 2 23.78 1.73 0.72
N GLN A 3 22.87 1.81 1.70
CA GLN A 3 21.46 1.54 1.46
C GLN A 3 20.95 2.69 0.59
N GLU A 4 20.51 2.40 -0.64
CA GLU A 4 19.87 3.40 -1.48
C GLU A 4 18.65 3.93 -0.73
N PHE A 5 18.70 5.20 -0.33
CA PHE A 5 17.56 5.90 0.24
C PHE A 5 16.58 6.18 -0.89
N VAL A 6 15.66 5.25 -1.12
CA VAL A 6 14.47 5.53 -1.92
C VAL A 6 13.60 6.46 -1.09
N THR A 7 13.48 7.73 -1.49
CA THR A 7 12.44 8.62 -0.96
C THR A 7 11.09 8.02 -1.31
N TYR A 8 10.39 7.49 -0.31
CA TYR A 8 9.00 7.10 -0.45
C TYR A 8 8.17 8.39 -0.55
N GLY A 9 7.20 8.41 -1.46
CA GLY A 9 6.19 9.45 -1.60
C GLY A 9 4.80 8.81 -1.61
N PHE A 10 3.75 9.59 -1.41
CA PHE A 10 2.38 9.08 -1.56
C PHE A 10 2.02 9.00 -3.05
N ASN A 11 1.59 7.83 -3.52
CA ASN A 11 1.13 7.61 -4.88
C ASN A 11 -0.21 6.86 -4.86
N CYS A 12 -1.15 7.31 -5.69
CA CYS A 12 -2.43 6.64 -5.91
C CYS A 12 -2.55 6.30 -7.40
N GLN A 13 -2.70 5.02 -7.71
CA GLN A 13 -2.90 4.53 -9.07
C GLN A 13 -4.35 4.12 -9.26
N ASN A 14 -5.08 4.86 -10.07
CA ASN A 14 -6.43 4.46 -10.49
C ASN A 14 -6.33 3.41 -11.60
N ILE A 15 -6.88 2.22 -11.33
CA ILE A 15 -6.89 1.12 -12.29
C ILE A 15 -8.23 0.96 -13.02
N THR A 16 -9.26 1.69 -12.61
CA THR A 16 -10.60 1.62 -13.23
C THR A 16 -10.53 2.05 -14.70
N GLY A 17 -11.02 1.18 -15.59
CA GLY A 17 -11.10 1.46 -17.02
C GLY A 17 -9.80 1.25 -17.80
N ARG A 18 -8.74 0.74 -17.16
CA ARG A 18 -7.55 0.27 -17.87
C ARG A 18 -7.83 -1.07 -18.55
N ASP A 19 -7.22 -1.29 -19.72
CA ASP A 19 -7.33 -2.54 -20.46
C ASP A 19 -6.80 -3.75 -19.66
N ASP A 20 -5.78 -3.52 -18.82
CA ASP A 20 -5.11 -4.53 -17.98
C ASP A 20 -5.68 -4.61 -16.54
N MET A 21 -6.81 -3.96 -16.24
CA MET A 21 -7.37 -3.90 -14.89
C MET A 21 -7.58 -5.30 -14.27
N ASN A 22 -8.10 -6.25 -15.05
CA ASN A 22 -8.33 -7.61 -14.58
C ASN A 22 -7.03 -8.31 -14.19
N GLU A 23 -5.99 -8.21 -15.02
CA GLU A 23 -4.68 -8.81 -14.78
C GLU A 23 -4.03 -8.21 -13.52
N ILE A 24 -4.15 -6.89 -13.33
CA ILE A 24 -3.67 -6.21 -12.12
C ILE A 24 -4.40 -6.74 -10.89
N GLN A 25 -5.73 -6.85 -10.93
CA GLN A 25 -6.52 -7.34 -9.80
C GLN A 25 -6.24 -8.82 -9.49
N ASP A 26 -6.04 -9.65 -10.51
CA ASP A 26 -5.62 -11.05 -10.36
C ASP A 26 -4.26 -11.17 -9.69
N TYR A 27 -3.29 -10.35 -10.12
CA TYR A 27 -1.97 -10.30 -9.51
C TYR A 27 -2.02 -9.81 -8.06
N LEU A 28 -2.80 -8.76 -7.78
CA LEU A 28 -3.03 -8.28 -6.42
C LEU A 28 -3.65 -9.37 -5.55
N ASN A 29 -4.66 -10.10 -6.04
CA ASN A 29 -5.26 -11.22 -5.30
C ASN A 29 -4.23 -12.31 -4.98
N LYS A 30 -3.35 -12.66 -5.93
CA LYS A 30 -2.27 -13.63 -5.70
C LYS A 30 -1.26 -13.14 -4.66
N MET A 31 -0.95 -11.86 -4.66
CA MET A 31 0.08 -11.27 -3.78
C MET A 31 -0.44 -10.91 -2.39
N THR A 32 -1.68 -10.44 -2.28
CA THR A 32 -2.26 -9.87 -1.06
C THR A 32 -3.45 -10.63 -0.51
N GLY A 33 -3.91 -11.69 -1.21
CA GLY A 33 -5.08 -12.49 -0.81
C GLY A 33 -6.43 -11.87 -1.14
N GLU A 34 -6.48 -10.67 -1.72
CA GLU A 34 -7.74 -9.99 -2.08
C GLU A 34 -7.68 -9.31 -3.45
N ARG A 35 -8.76 -9.46 -4.22
CA ARG A 35 -8.94 -8.84 -5.55
C ARG A 35 -9.44 -7.39 -5.50
N THR A 36 -10.03 -6.98 -4.38
CA THR A 36 -10.80 -5.73 -4.28
C THR A 36 -9.91 -4.51 -4.12
N VAL A 37 -10.29 -3.39 -4.74
CA VAL A 37 -9.66 -2.08 -4.51
C VAL A 37 -10.38 -1.32 -3.40
N PRO A 38 -9.68 -0.44 -2.65
CA PRO A 38 -8.24 -0.16 -2.74
C PRO A 38 -7.38 -1.30 -2.18
N ARG A 39 -6.16 -1.48 -2.70
CA ARG A 39 -5.06 -2.21 -2.04
C ARG A 39 -3.99 -1.21 -1.66
N VAL A 40 -3.63 -1.17 -0.39
CA VAL A 40 -2.72 -0.16 0.17
C VAL A 40 -1.41 -0.81 0.58
N PHE A 41 -0.30 -0.18 0.21
CA PHE A 41 1.04 -0.61 0.55
C PHE A 41 1.75 0.49 1.33
N VAL A 42 2.48 0.10 2.37
CA VAL A 42 3.38 0.98 3.11
C VAL A 42 4.79 0.41 2.96
N GLY A 43 5.65 1.13 2.24
CA GLY A 43 6.93 0.59 1.78
C GLY A 43 6.71 -0.59 0.82
N LYS A 44 7.11 -1.79 1.25
CA LYS A 44 6.97 -3.04 0.46
C LYS A 44 5.87 -3.97 0.98
N GLU A 45 5.16 -3.58 2.04
CA GLU A 45 4.18 -4.41 2.74
C GLU A 45 2.76 -4.00 2.34
N CYS A 46 1.92 -4.98 1.99
CA CYS A 46 0.49 -4.76 1.82
C CYS A 46 -0.18 -4.69 3.19
N VAL A 47 -0.87 -3.59 3.47
CA VAL A 47 -1.56 -3.36 4.75
C VAL A 47 -3.07 -3.57 4.66
N GLY A 48 -3.56 -4.02 3.51
CA GLY A 48 -4.97 -4.38 3.26
C GLY A 48 -5.72 -3.34 2.44
N GLY A 49 -7.02 -3.23 2.71
CA GLY A 49 -7.93 -2.26 2.08
C GLY A 49 -8.19 -1.03 2.95
N GLY A 50 -9.18 -0.23 2.54
CA GLY A 50 -9.50 1.03 3.23
C GLY A 50 -9.93 0.85 4.69
N SER A 51 -10.65 -0.23 4.99
CA SER A 51 -11.07 -0.56 6.36
C SER A 51 -9.88 -0.92 7.25
N ASP A 52 -8.91 -1.67 6.72
CA ASP A 52 -7.71 -2.08 7.44
C ASP A 52 -6.82 -0.87 7.75
N VAL A 53 -6.63 0.01 6.77
CA VAL A 53 -5.90 1.28 6.97
C VAL A 53 -6.57 2.14 8.04
N LYS A 54 -7.90 2.26 8.00
CA LYS A 54 -8.65 3.00 9.04
C LYS A 54 -8.48 2.38 10.43
N ALA A 55 -8.39 1.06 10.53
CA ALA A 55 -8.13 0.38 11.80
C ALA A 55 -6.69 0.62 12.29
N LEU A 56 -5.70 0.58 11.38
CA LEU A 56 -4.30 0.87 11.68
C LEU A 56 -4.11 2.30 12.18
N ASP A 57 -4.75 3.27 11.51
CA ASP A 57 -4.77 4.68 11.92
C ASP A 57 -5.35 4.86 13.32
N LYS A 58 -6.55 4.32 13.57
CA LYS A 58 -7.18 4.35 14.91
C LYS A 58 -6.32 3.73 16.01
N SER A 59 -5.51 2.74 15.68
CA SER A 59 -4.63 2.07 16.65
C SER A 59 -3.27 2.78 16.84
N GLY A 60 -2.98 3.83 16.08
CA GLY A 60 -1.68 4.52 16.07
C GLY A 60 -0.55 3.75 15.37
N LYS A 61 -0.81 2.52 14.90
CA LYS A 61 0.19 1.68 14.22
C LYS A 61 0.61 2.28 12.87
N LEU A 62 -0.33 2.87 12.14
CA LEU A 62 -0.05 3.47 10.83
C LEU A 62 1.03 4.56 10.93
N GLU A 63 0.95 5.41 11.96
CA GLU A 63 1.95 6.46 12.21
C GLU A 63 3.36 5.87 12.38
N GLY A 64 3.48 4.82 13.19
CA GLY A 64 4.74 4.11 13.39
C GLY A 64 5.30 3.51 12.09
N MET A 65 4.44 2.97 11.23
CA MET A 65 4.85 2.43 9.93
C MET A 65 5.31 3.54 8.97
N LEU A 66 4.64 4.69 8.95
CA LEU A 66 5.05 5.82 8.10
C LEU A 66 6.38 6.43 8.56
N LYS A 67 6.60 6.53 9.89
CA LYS A 67 7.87 6.96 10.47
C LYS A 67 9.01 6.00 10.16
N SER A 68 8.77 4.68 10.21
CA SER A 68 9.81 3.68 9.96
C SER A 68 10.34 3.70 8.51
N ILE A 69 9.54 4.15 7.55
CA ILE A 69 9.95 4.33 6.15
C ILE A 69 10.33 5.78 5.82
N GLY A 70 10.38 6.68 6.80
CA GLY A 70 10.78 8.07 6.63
C GLY A 70 9.77 8.95 5.86
N LEU A 71 8.51 8.52 5.74
CA LEU A 71 7.44 9.31 5.10
C LEU A 71 6.86 10.38 6.03
N LEU A 72 6.94 10.15 7.34
CA LEU A 72 6.44 11.05 8.37
C LEU A 72 7.56 11.31 9.37
N GLN A 73 7.75 12.57 9.76
CA GLN A 73 8.78 13.01 10.72
C GLN A 73 8.21 13.12 12.12
#